data_AF-A0A9E2D254-F1
#
_entry.id   AF-A0A9E2D254-F1
#
_cell.length_a   1.000
_cell.length_b   1.000
_cell.length_c   1.000
_cell.angle_alpha   90.00
_cell.angle_beta   90.00
_cell.angle_gamma   90.00
#
_symmetry.space_group_name_H-M   'P 1'
#
loop_
_entity.id
_entity.type
_entity.pdbx_description
1 polymer ?
#
loop_
_entity_poly.entity_id
_entity_poly.type
_entity_poly.pdbx_seq_one_letter_code
_entity_poly.pdbx_strand_id
1 'polypeptide(L)' 'MRTKGIRRLPVVNDEGGLEGILAIDDVLELLSEELSLLAKAAIRGQEQEIKLRP' A
#
# COMPACT_ATOMS: atom_id res chain seq x y z
N MET A 1 4.36 13.87 -6.16
CA MET A 1 2.93 14.23 -6.27
C MET A 1 2.59 15.42 -5.40
N ARG A 2 2.64 15.30 -4.07
CA ARG A 2 2.34 16.40 -3.11
C ARG A 2 3.14 17.68 -3.35
N THR A 3 4.46 17.61 -3.49
CA THR A 3 5.33 18.78 -3.75
C THR A 3 5.04 19.47 -5.09
N LYS A 4 4.48 18.75 -6.07
CA LYS A 4 4.06 19.30 -7.36
C LYS A 4 2.55 19.59 -7.45
N GLY A 5 1.79 19.38 -6.37
CA GLY A 5 0.34 19.59 -6.34
C GLY A 5 -0.49 18.67 -7.25
N ILE A 6 0.08 17.58 -7.77
CA ILE A 6 -0.58 16.69 -8.73
C ILE A 6 -1.05 15.39 -8.07
N ARG A 7 -2.24 14.90 -8.46
CA ARG A 7 -2.88 13.68 -7.94
C ARG A 7 -2.69 12.44 -8.81
N ARG A 8 -2.14 12.61 -10.02
CA ARG A 8 -1.87 11.54 -10.99
C ARG A 8 -0.50 11.72 -11.62
N LEU A 9 0.12 10.63 -12.02
CA LEU A 9 1.41 10.59 -12.73
C LEU A 9 1.24 9.71 -13.98
N PRO A 10 1.65 10.18 -15.17
CA PRO A 10 1.76 9.30 -16.32
C PRO A 10 2.89 8.30 -16.08
N VAL A 11 2.63 7.04 -16.44
CA VAL A 11 3.63 5.98 -16.51
C VAL A 11 4.05 5.88 -17.96
N VAL A 12 5.35 5.98 -18.21
CA VAL A 12 5.92 5.95 -19.56
C VAL A 12 7.00 4.87 -19.65
N ASN A 13 7.16 4.31 -20.84
CA ASN A 13 8.27 3.41 -21.15
C ASN A 13 9.58 4.18 -21.37
N ASP A 14 10.67 3.45 -21.64
CA ASP A 14 12.01 4.01 -21.84
C ASP A 14 12.11 4.96 -23.05
N GLU A 15 11.22 4.83 -24.03
CA GLU A 15 11.12 5.71 -25.21
C GLU A 15 10.24 6.94 -24.95
N GLY A 16 9.66 7.07 -23.75
CA GLY A 16 8.75 8.15 -23.38
C GLY A 16 7.31 7.96 -23.85
N GLY A 17 6.96 6.78 -24.39
CA GLY A 17 5.59 6.42 -24.75
C GLY A 17 4.70 6.22 -23.53
N LEU A 18 3.46 6.71 -23.58
CA LEU A 18 2.49 6.59 -22.47
C LEU A 18 1.99 5.15 -22.36
N GLU A 19 2.24 4.51 -21.22
CA GLU A 19 1.75 3.16 -20.90
C GLU A 19 0.56 3.17 -19.92
N GLY A 20 0.40 4.25 -19.14
CA GLY A 20 -0.71 4.33 -18.21
C GLY A 20 -0.70 5.57 -17.34
N ILE A 21 -1.58 5.55 -16.33
CA ILE A 21 -1.71 6.61 -15.33
C ILE A 21 -1.74 5.96 -13.95
N LEU A 22 -0.95 6.50 -13.03
CA LEU A 22 -0.95 6.13 -11.62
C LEU A 22 -1.59 7.25 -10.79
N ALA A 23 -2.69 6.98 -10.09
CA ALA A 23 -3.24 7.91 -9.11
C ALA A 23 -2.72 7.59 -7.70
N ILE A 24 -2.64 8.63 -6.86
CA ILE A 24 -2.24 8.45 -5.46
C ILE A 24 -3.26 7.62 -4.68
N ASP A 25 -4.54 7.74 -5.03
CA ASP A 25 -5.62 7.03 -4.35
C ASP A 25 -5.49 5.51 -4.59
N ASP A 26 -5.18 5.08 -5.82
CA ASP A 26 -4.98 3.66 -6.17
C ASP A 26 -3.82 3.04 -5.36
N VAL A 27 -2.73 3.78 -5.19
CA VAL A 27 -1.59 3.34 -4.37
C VAL A 27 -1.97 3.23 -2.90
N LEU A 28 -2.73 4.21 -2.38
CA LEU A 28 -3.16 4.21 -0.99
C LEU A 28 -4.14 3.07 -0.69
N GLU A 29 -5.06 2.78 -1.62
CA GLU A 29 -5.99 1.67 -1.52
C GLU A 29 -5.22 0.35 -1.42
N LEU A 30 -4.32 0.08 -2.36
CA LEU A 30 -3.49 -1.13 -2.35
C LEU A 30 -2.69 -1.28 -1.05
N LEU A 31 -2.03 -0.20 -0.59
CA LEU A 31 -1.25 -0.23 0.65
C LEU A 31 -2.13 -0.45 1.88
N SER A 32 -3.37 0.06 1.88
CA SER A 32 -4.28 -0.09 3.02
C SER A 32 -4.69 -1.54 3.26
N GLU A 33 -4.84 -2.32 2.19
CA GLU A 33 -5.16 -3.74 2.26
C GLU A 33 -4.00 -4.52 2.88
N GLU A 34 -2.78 -4.30 2.37
CA GLU A 34 -1.57 -4.95 2.87
C GLU A 34 -1.30 -4.61 4.34
N LEU A 35 -1.42 -3.34 4.73
CA LEU A 35 -1.27 -2.92 6.13
C LEU A 35 -2.33 -3.55 7.05
N SER A 36 -3.56 -3.73 6.56
CA SER A 36 -4.62 -4.41 7.31
C SER A 36 -4.31 -5.89 7.54
N LEU A 37 -3.71 -6.57 6.56
CA LEU A 37 -3.27 -7.95 6.71
C LEU A 37 -2.15 -8.08 7.75
N LEU A 38 -1.17 -7.17 7.70
CA LEU A 38 -0.09 -7.12 8.70
C LEU A 38 -0.64 -6.86 10.12
N ALA A 39 -1.57 -5.93 10.27
CA ALA A 39 -2.20 -5.64 11.56
C ALA A 39 -2.94 -6.88 12.11
N LYS A 40 -3.70 -7.59 11.27
CA LYS A 40 -4.38 -8.84 11.66
C LYS A 40 -3.38 -9.92 12.08
N ALA A 41 -2.25 -10.05 11.39
CA ALA A 41 -1.22 -11.01 11.73
C ALA A 41 -0.60 -10.71 13.11
N ALA A 42 -0.31 -9.44 13.40
CA ALA A 42 0.22 -9.02 14.70
C ALA A 42 -0.74 -9.34 15.85
N ILE A 43 -2.03 -9.03 15.70
CA ILE A 43 -3.07 -9.33 16.71
C ILE A 43 -3.15 -10.83 16.96
N ARG A 44 -3.20 -11.64 15.89
CA ARG A 44 -3.22 -13.12 16.02
C ARG A 44 -1.99 -13.64 16.76
N GLY A 45 -0.80 -13.10 16.46
CA GLY A 45 0.43 -13.46 17.16
C GLY A 45 0.33 -13.18 18.66
N GLN A 46 -0.16 -12.00 19.04
CA GLN A 46 -0.37 -11.62 20.44
C GLN A 46 -1.38 -12.53 21.14
N GLU A 47 -2.51 -12.85 20.50
CA GLU A 47 -3.52 -13.75 21.06
C GLU A 47 -2.97 -15.16 21.31
N GLN A 48 -2.15 -15.68 20.40
CA GLN A 48 -1.50 -16.99 20.57
C GLN A 48 -0.51 -16.96 21.73
N GLU A 49 0.28 -15.89 21.84
CA GLU A 49 1.23 -15.73 22.93
C GLU A 49 0.53 -15.69 24.29
N ILE A 50 -0.57 -14.93 24.42
CA ILE A 50 -1.36 -14.87 25.66
C ILE A 50 -1.89 -16.26 26.05
N LYS A 51 -2.34 -17.06 25.08
CA LYS A 51 -2.86 -18.41 25.34
C LYS A 51 -1.78 -19.41 25.75
N LEU A 52 -0.55 -19.23 25.28
CA LEU A 52 0.57 -20.14 25.48
C LEU A 52 1.46 -19.75 26.67
N ARG A 53 1.27 -18.54 27.23
CA ARG A 53 1.98 -18.10 28.44
C ARG A 53 1.49 -18.90 29.67
N PRO A 54 2.39 -19.47 30.48
CA PRO A 54 2.06 -20.25 31.69
C PRO A 54 1.52 -19.39 32.83
#